data_AF-A0A955XDP3-F1
#
_entry.id   AF-A0A955XDP3-F1
#
_cell.length_a   1.000
_cell.length_b   1.000
_cell.length_c   1.000
_cell.angle_alpha   90.00
_cell.angle_beta   90.00
_cell.angle_gamma   90.00
#
_symmetry.space_group_name_H-M   'P 1'
#
loop_
_entity.id
_entity.type
_entity.pdbx_description
1 polymer ?
#
loop_
_entity_poly.entity_id
_entity_poly.type
_entity_poly.pdbx_seq_one_letter_code
_entity_poly.pdbx_strand_id
1 'polypeptide(L)'
;MSRAWPVVPLLLLGACSGETTQPQVNLCAERVCAVSGTTCDPADGECKCGAGGALCSGQDLCDAAASTCVSPVCSAGTRWAPGQAIFREVTADWGLEALAVQGTRVAVGDFDGDGRPALFVRAGGNGVDEWDGTRRSWLLRNTGGGFEDVTESSGVRQTRVSTIAVGRPGEVVAFADVDNDGDLDVYTGMTTGVDGALAGETSELMLNDGQGHFQLGPEGSALRRVGEPDIVAGASFVDADRDGNV
;
A
#
# COMPACT_ATOMS: atom_id res chain seq x y z
N MET A 1 9.89 43.95 -85.65
CA MET A 1 9.23 43.32 -84.49
C MET A 1 10.18 43.45 -83.31
N SER A 2 9.72 44.13 -82.27
CA SER A 2 10.53 44.52 -81.10
C SER A 2 10.56 43.43 -80.03
N ARG A 3 11.67 43.41 -79.28
CA ARG A 3 11.86 43.12 -77.83
C ARG A 3 13.18 42.34 -77.68
N ALA A 4 14.26 43.00 -77.25
CA ALA A 4 14.57 43.50 -75.90
C ALA A 4 14.93 42.35 -74.94
N TRP A 5 16.18 42.36 -74.47
CA TRP A 5 16.79 41.44 -73.51
C TRP A 5 16.16 41.61 -72.13
N PRO A 6 16.00 40.55 -71.31
CA PRO A 6 15.79 40.73 -69.88
C PRO A 6 17.11 40.69 -69.12
N VAL A 7 17.31 41.81 -68.43
CA VAL A 7 18.27 42.13 -67.39
C VAL A 7 18.08 41.19 -66.18
N VAL A 8 19.21 40.81 -65.56
CA VAL A 8 19.30 40.10 -64.27
C VAL A 8 18.76 40.98 -63.13
N PRO A 9 17.83 40.53 -62.28
CA PRO A 9 17.57 41.16 -61.00
C PRO A 9 18.27 40.39 -59.87
N LEU A 10 19.36 41.01 -59.42
CA LEU A 10 19.74 41.27 -58.03
C LEU A 10 19.14 40.34 -56.94
N LEU A 11 19.97 39.46 -56.39
CA LEU A 11 19.75 38.84 -55.08
C LEU A 11 19.81 39.95 -54.01
N LEU A 12 18.66 40.36 -53.46
CA LEU A 12 18.63 41.10 -52.20
C LEU A 12 18.80 40.10 -51.05
N LEU A 13 20.04 39.97 -50.57
CA LEU A 13 20.31 39.54 -49.20
C LEU A 13 19.84 40.66 -48.27
N GLY A 14 18.56 40.62 -47.90
CA GLY A 14 18.04 41.41 -46.79
C GLY A 14 18.61 40.85 -45.49
N ALA A 15 19.65 41.48 -44.96
CA ALA A 15 20.03 41.32 -43.57
C ALA A 15 18.91 41.93 -42.71
N CYS A 16 18.11 41.09 -42.06
CA CYS A 16 17.23 41.54 -41.00
C CYS A 16 18.07 41.80 -39.75
N SER A 17 18.61 43.01 -39.62
CA SER A 17 18.90 43.58 -38.30
C SER A 17 17.57 44.05 -37.71
N GLY A 18 16.96 43.17 -36.93
CA GLY A 18 15.78 43.49 -36.15
C GLY A 18 15.72 42.55 -34.96
N GLU A 19 15.95 43.07 -33.76
CA GLU A 19 15.39 42.50 -32.55
C GLU A 19 13.86 42.61 -32.68
N THR A 20 13.26 41.69 -33.43
CA THR A 20 11.87 41.35 -33.22
C THR A 20 11.85 40.46 -32.00
N THR A 21 11.47 41.02 -30.85
CA THR A 21 10.92 40.23 -29.74
C THR A 21 9.70 39.52 -30.28
N GLN A 22 9.89 38.34 -30.89
CA GLN A 22 8.81 37.41 -31.12
C GLN A 22 8.14 37.19 -29.78
N PRO A 23 6.79 37.25 -29.70
CA PRO A 23 6.10 36.88 -28.47
C PRO A 23 6.63 35.50 -28.07
N GLN A 24 7.15 35.38 -26.84
CA GLN A 24 7.58 34.11 -26.29
C GLN A 24 6.37 33.19 -26.31
N VAL A 25 6.30 32.32 -27.31
CA VAL A 25 5.18 31.40 -27.49
C VAL A 25 5.29 30.42 -26.35
N ASN A 26 4.33 30.43 -25.42
CA ASN A 26 4.30 29.42 -24.37
C ASN A 26 3.91 28.09 -25.01
N LEU A 27 4.92 27.28 -25.34
CA LEU A 27 4.77 25.99 -26.01
C LEU A 27 3.98 24.96 -25.19
N CYS A 28 3.78 25.22 -23.89
CA CYS A 28 3.12 24.32 -22.94
C CYS A 28 1.74 24.81 -22.47
N ALA A 29 1.24 25.97 -22.93
CA ALA A 29 0.02 26.59 -22.40
C ALA A 29 -1.25 25.72 -22.48
N GLU A 30 -1.32 24.82 -23.46
CA GLU A 30 -2.46 23.91 -23.68
C GLU A 30 -2.03 22.44 -23.82
N ARG A 31 -0.76 22.12 -23.51
CA ARG A 31 -0.20 20.80 -23.77
C ARG A 31 -0.37 19.89 -22.56
N VAL A 32 -1.29 18.93 -22.68
CA VAL A 32 -1.47 17.86 -21.70
C VAL A 32 -0.66 16.63 -22.13
N CYS A 33 0.26 16.19 -21.28
CA CYS A 33 1.09 15.03 -21.57
C CYS A 33 0.34 13.72 -21.27
N ALA A 34 0.34 12.81 -22.24
CA ALA A 34 -0.48 11.59 -22.19
C ALA A 34 0.08 10.49 -21.26
N VAL A 35 1.39 10.52 -20.97
CA VAL A 35 2.06 9.53 -20.12
C VAL A 35 2.18 10.09 -18.70
N SER A 36 1.64 9.38 -17.72
CA SER A 36 1.77 9.75 -16.30
C SER A 36 3.24 9.93 -15.91
N GLY A 37 3.57 11.01 -15.20
CA GLY A 37 4.94 11.36 -14.82
C GLY A 37 5.72 12.22 -15.83
N THR A 38 5.18 12.45 -17.03
CA THR A 38 5.79 13.36 -18.01
C THR A 38 5.28 14.80 -17.86
N THR A 39 6.15 15.78 -18.09
CA THR A 39 5.83 17.22 -18.05
C THR A 39 6.27 17.90 -19.35
N CYS A 40 5.51 18.90 -19.79
CA CYS A 40 5.87 19.66 -20.99
C CYS A 40 7.09 20.55 -20.69
N ASP A 41 8.15 20.39 -21.47
CA ASP A 41 9.37 21.20 -21.38
C ASP A 41 9.12 22.56 -22.06
N PRO A 42 9.27 23.70 -21.36
CA PRO A 42 9.07 25.02 -21.94
C PRO A 42 10.02 25.37 -23.09
N ALA A 43 11.18 24.71 -23.19
CA ALA A 43 12.22 25.02 -24.17
C ALA A 43 11.85 24.56 -25.59
N ASP A 44 11.19 23.41 -25.71
CA ASP A 44 10.84 22.79 -27.01
C ASP A 44 9.35 22.37 -27.10
N GLY A 45 8.62 22.48 -26.00
CA GLY A 45 7.21 22.10 -25.90
C GLY A 45 6.99 20.60 -25.81
N GLU A 46 8.02 19.78 -25.71
CA GLU A 46 7.87 18.32 -25.73
C GLU A 46 7.59 17.74 -24.34
N CYS A 47 6.83 16.64 -24.28
CA CYS A 47 6.52 15.97 -23.03
C CYS A 47 7.67 15.04 -22.62
N LYS A 48 8.45 15.47 -21.62
CA LYS A 48 9.63 14.77 -21.13
C LYS A 48 9.36 14.13 -19.78
N CYS A 49 10.01 13.01 -19.50
CA CYS A 49 9.90 12.32 -18.22
C CYS A 49 10.58 13.12 -17.10
N GLY A 50 9.89 13.38 -16.00
CA GLY A 50 10.39 14.27 -14.95
C GLY A 50 10.58 15.71 -15.44
N ALA A 51 11.46 16.47 -14.77
CA ALA A 51 11.73 17.87 -15.10
C ALA A 51 12.80 18.00 -16.20
N GLY A 52 12.42 17.73 -17.45
CA GLY A 52 13.30 17.86 -18.61
C GLY A 52 14.12 16.61 -18.96
N GLY A 53 13.69 15.43 -18.51
CA GLY A 53 14.35 14.14 -18.81
C GLY A 53 14.06 13.62 -20.22
N ALA A 54 14.11 12.29 -20.40
CA ALA A 54 13.97 11.67 -21.72
C ALA A 54 12.54 11.78 -22.30
N LEU A 55 12.44 11.77 -23.64
CA LEU A 55 11.18 11.59 -24.37
C LEU A 55 10.79 10.11 -24.35
N CYS A 56 9.70 9.77 -23.67
CA CYS A 56 9.22 8.38 -23.67
C CYS A 56 8.50 8.10 -24.99
N SER A 57 8.86 6.98 -25.62
CA SER A 57 8.38 6.62 -26.95
C SER A 57 7.54 5.33 -26.90
N GLY A 58 6.58 5.19 -27.81
CA GLY A 58 5.80 3.96 -27.92
C GLY A 58 4.97 3.65 -26.67
N GLN A 59 5.34 2.59 -25.95
CA GLN A 59 4.65 2.11 -24.73
C GLN A 59 5.49 2.32 -23.45
N ASP A 60 6.62 3.02 -23.54
CA ASP A 60 7.47 3.26 -22.37
C ASP A 60 6.74 4.10 -21.31
N LEU A 61 6.96 3.76 -20.04
CA LEU A 61 6.46 4.49 -18.88
C LEU A 61 7.53 5.47 -18.39
N CYS A 62 7.09 6.55 -17.75
CA CYS A 62 8.01 7.50 -17.11
C CYS A 62 8.26 7.12 -15.65
N ASP A 63 9.52 6.87 -15.31
CA ASP A 63 10.00 6.95 -13.93
C ASP A 63 10.40 8.41 -13.65
N ALA A 64 9.46 9.18 -13.09
CA ALA A 64 9.65 10.60 -12.85
C ALA A 64 10.76 10.89 -11.81
N ALA A 65 11.02 9.97 -10.88
CA ALA A 65 12.08 10.12 -9.89
C ALA A 65 13.47 9.93 -10.52
N ALA A 66 13.60 8.96 -11.42
CA ALA A 66 14.84 8.73 -12.16
C ALA A 66 15.01 9.61 -13.41
N SER A 67 13.94 10.30 -13.85
CA SER A 67 13.89 11.06 -15.12
C SER A 67 14.22 10.20 -16.35
N THR A 68 13.88 8.91 -16.30
CA THR A 68 14.16 7.92 -17.34
C THR A 68 12.90 7.23 -17.82
N CYS A 69 12.88 6.89 -19.11
CA CYS A 69 11.81 6.06 -19.67
C CYS A 69 12.15 4.60 -19.46
N VAL A 70 11.21 3.88 -18.86
CA VAL A 70 11.32 2.46 -18.60
C VAL A 70 10.35 1.72 -19.49
N SER A 71 10.83 0.74 -20.26
CA SER A 71 9.92 -0.12 -20.98
C SER A 71 9.11 -0.93 -19.97
N PRO A 72 7.78 -0.94 -20.05
CA PRO A 72 6.97 -1.75 -19.16
C PRO A 72 7.41 -3.21 -19.29
N VAL A 73 7.65 -3.86 -18.16
CA VAL A 73 7.89 -5.31 -18.12
C VAL A 73 6.55 -6.01 -18.35
N CYS A 74 6.07 -5.97 -19.59
CA CYS A 74 4.95 -6.77 -20.04
C CYS A 74 5.48 -8.16 -20.40
N SER A 75 5.75 -8.99 -19.39
CA SER A 75 5.78 -10.43 -19.66
C SER A 75 4.38 -10.81 -20.13
N ALA A 76 4.27 -11.51 -21.26
CA ALA A 76 3.06 -12.28 -21.53
C ALA A 76 2.96 -13.29 -20.37
N GLY A 77 2.27 -12.90 -19.30
CA GLY A 77 2.14 -13.72 -18.12
C GLY A 77 1.70 -15.10 -18.57
N THR A 78 2.23 -16.15 -17.94
CA THR A 78 1.81 -17.52 -18.21
C THR A 78 0.30 -17.57 -18.12
N ARG A 79 -0.37 -17.63 -19.29
CA ARG A 79 -1.80 -17.84 -19.35
C ARG A 79 -2.01 -19.23 -18.78
N TRP A 80 -2.59 -19.29 -17.59
CA TRP A 80 -2.97 -20.53 -16.95
C TRP A 80 -3.79 -21.37 -17.94
N ALA A 81 -3.43 -22.63 -18.15
CA ALA A 81 -4.28 -23.56 -18.88
C ALA A 81 -5.30 -24.17 -17.90
N PRO A 82 -6.56 -24.42 -18.31
CA PRO A 82 -7.49 -25.19 -17.50
C PRO A 82 -6.86 -26.51 -17.04
N GLY A 83 -6.88 -26.77 -15.73
CA GLY A 83 -6.28 -27.97 -15.12
C GLY A 83 -4.80 -27.86 -14.75
N GLN A 84 -4.13 -26.75 -15.06
CA GLN A 84 -2.78 -26.48 -14.56
C GLN A 84 -2.84 -26.14 -13.07
N ALA A 85 -2.03 -26.80 -12.24
CA ALA A 85 -1.83 -26.41 -10.85
C ALA A 85 -0.96 -25.15 -10.79
N ILE A 86 -1.47 -24.11 -10.17
CA ILE A 86 -0.84 -22.78 -10.13
C ILE A 86 -0.49 -22.35 -8.71
N PHE A 87 -1.03 -23.07 -7.74
CA PHE A 87 -0.70 -23.01 -6.34
C PHE A 87 -0.08 -24.35 -5.93
N ARG A 88 0.84 -24.28 -4.98
CA ARG A 88 1.45 -25.44 -4.33
C ARG A 88 1.02 -25.43 -2.87
N GLU A 89 0.66 -26.58 -2.34
CA GLU A 89 0.47 -26.78 -0.91
C GLU A 89 1.86 -26.80 -0.24
N VAL A 90 2.05 -25.98 0.79
CA VAL A 90 3.36 -25.73 1.40
C VAL A 90 3.31 -25.64 2.94
N THR A 91 2.21 -26.06 3.57
CA THR A 91 1.96 -25.87 5.00
C THR A 91 3.06 -26.52 5.84
N ALA A 92 3.43 -27.76 5.53
CA ALA A 92 4.53 -28.47 6.18
C ALA A 92 5.89 -27.83 5.87
N ASP A 93 6.17 -27.53 4.60
CA ASP A 93 7.44 -26.93 4.15
C ASP A 93 7.72 -25.57 4.81
N TRP A 94 6.67 -24.81 5.15
CA TRP A 94 6.76 -23.49 5.78
C TRP A 94 6.60 -23.52 7.31
N GLY A 95 6.55 -24.71 7.91
CA GLY A 95 6.56 -24.90 9.36
C GLY A 95 5.24 -24.60 10.07
N LEU A 96 4.14 -24.36 9.35
CA LEU A 96 2.84 -24.03 9.96
C LEU A 96 2.22 -25.20 10.72
N GLU A 97 2.50 -26.44 10.31
CA GLU A 97 2.06 -27.65 11.05
C GLU A 97 2.70 -27.73 12.44
N ALA A 98 3.99 -27.40 12.56
CA ALA A 98 4.71 -27.42 13.82
C ALA A 98 4.19 -26.38 14.82
N LEU A 99 3.61 -25.29 14.31
CA LEU A 99 2.96 -24.24 15.10
C LEU A 99 1.49 -24.55 15.41
N ALA A 100 0.96 -25.68 14.91
CA ALA A 100 -0.43 -26.11 15.06
C ALA A 100 -1.45 -25.01 14.70
N VAL A 101 -1.14 -24.20 13.69
CA VAL A 101 -1.94 -23.05 13.29
C VAL A 101 -3.31 -23.52 12.78
N GLN A 102 -4.37 -22.93 13.32
CA GLN A 102 -5.74 -23.22 12.91
C GLN A 102 -6.51 -21.91 12.73
N GLY A 103 -7.15 -21.73 11.59
CA GLY A 103 -7.76 -20.43 11.26
C GLY A 103 -9.10 -20.56 10.55
N THR A 104 -10.05 -19.73 10.93
CA THR A 104 -11.23 -19.40 10.12
C THR A 104 -11.14 -17.99 9.54
N ARG A 105 -10.17 -17.19 9.99
CA ARG A 105 -9.86 -15.85 9.48
C ARG A 105 -8.35 -15.69 9.34
N VAL A 106 -7.96 -14.97 8.29
CA VAL A 106 -6.57 -14.57 8.04
C VAL A 106 -6.54 -13.11 7.59
N ALA A 107 -5.59 -12.36 8.11
CA ALA A 107 -5.18 -11.05 7.60
C ALA A 107 -3.69 -11.10 7.25
N VAL A 108 -3.27 -10.33 6.26
CA VAL A 108 -1.91 -10.33 5.72
C VAL A 108 -1.39 -8.91 5.73
N GLY A 109 -0.19 -8.69 6.25
CA GLY A 109 0.44 -7.38 6.34
C GLY A 109 1.94 -7.50 6.63
N ASP A 110 2.73 -6.55 6.16
CA ASP A 110 4.15 -6.42 6.47
C ASP A 110 4.32 -5.46 7.65
N PHE A 111 4.17 -5.98 8.88
CA PHE A 111 4.11 -5.15 10.08
C PHE A 111 5.48 -4.74 10.61
N ASP A 112 6.56 -5.40 10.20
CA ASP A 112 7.93 -5.06 10.61
C ASP A 112 8.75 -4.43 9.46
N GLY A 113 8.08 -4.12 8.34
CA GLY A 113 8.64 -3.39 7.20
C GLY A 113 9.77 -4.13 6.51
N ASP A 114 9.87 -5.45 6.66
CA ASP A 114 10.98 -6.25 6.17
C ASP A 114 10.82 -6.70 4.70
N GLY A 115 9.71 -6.29 4.09
CA GLY A 115 9.32 -6.61 2.72
C GLY A 115 8.68 -7.99 2.57
N ARG A 116 8.45 -8.74 3.65
CA ARG A 116 7.84 -10.07 3.65
C ARG A 116 6.50 -10.04 4.40
N PRO A 117 5.38 -10.16 3.68
CA PRO A 117 4.07 -10.19 4.32
C PRO A 117 3.97 -11.30 5.37
N ALA A 118 3.58 -10.91 6.57
CA ALA A 118 3.28 -11.75 7.70
C ALA A 118 1.79 -12.10 7.75
N LEU A 119 1.43 -13.06 8.61
CA LEU A 119 0.05 -13.54 8.74
C LEU A 119 -0.48 -13.26 10.13
N PHE A 120 -1.69 -12.71 10.23
CA PHE A 120 -2.52 -12.82 11.43
C PHE A 120 -3.57 -13.89 11.17
N VAL A 121 -3.59 -14.95 11.97
CA VAL A 121 -4.56 -16.04 11.88
C VAL A 121 -5.41 -16.09 13.14
N ARG A 122 -6.72 -16.26 12.98
CA ARG A 122 -7.66 -16.43 14.09
C ARG A 122 -8.50 -17.69 13.91
N ALA A 123 -8.45 -18.58 14.89
CA ALA A 123 -9.34 -19.74 15.00
C ALA A 123 -10.80 -19.31 15.24
N GLY A 124 -11.74 -20.23 15.15
CA GLY A 124 -13.13 -19.97 15.48
C GLY A 124 -13.40 -19.72 16.97
N GLY A 125 -14.56 -19.12 17.26
CA GLY A 125 -15.07 -18.86 18.62
C GLY A 125 -14.50 -17.61 19.27
N ASN A 126 -15.10 -17.21 20.39
CA ASN A 126 -15.00 -15.84 20.91
C ASN A 126 -14.25 -15.76 22.26
N GLY A 127 -13.38 -16.75 22.52
CA GLY A 127 -12.61 -16.81 23.76
C GLY A 127 -11.29 -16.04 23.67
N VAL A 128 -10.67 -15.86 24.82
CA VAL A 128 -9.30 -15.34 24.97
C VAL A 128 -8.27 -16.36 24.47
N ASP A 129 -7.03 -15.87 24.28
CA ASP A 129 -5.86 -16.71 24.17
C ASP A 129 -5.28 -17.00 25.57
N GLU A 130 -5.14 -18.28 25.92
CA GLU A 130 -4.43 -18.71 27.13
C GLU A 130 -3.00 -19.10 26.71
N TRP A 131 -1.99 -18.39 27.21
CA TRP A 131 -0.60 -18.54 26.75
C TRP A 131 0.01 -19.92 27.06
N ASP A 132 -0.45 -20.56 28.14
CA ASP A 132 -0.11 -21.93 28.52
C ASP A 132 -1.24 -22.94 28.23
N GLY A 133 -2.27 -22.54 27.48
CA GLY A 133 -3.49 -23.31 27.30
C GLY A 133 -4.07 -23.19 25.89
N THR A 134 -5.34 -22.81 25.82
CA THR A 134 -6.08 -22.67 24.57
C THR A 134 -5.56 -21.50 23.74
N ARG A 135 -4.87 -21.81 22.63
CA ARG A 135 -4.50 -20.84 21.60
C ARG A 135 -5.62 -20.65 20.58
N ARG A 136 -5.86 -19.40 20.20
CA ARG A 136 -6.88 -18.97 19.24
C ARG A 136 -6.34 -18.03 18.18
N SER A 137 -5.25 -17.32 18.44
CA SER A 137 -4.66 -16.34 17.53
C SER A 137 -3.19 -16.64 17.27
N TRP A 138 -2.74 -16.32 16.07
CA TRP A 138 -1.34 -16.37 15.67
C TRP A 138 -0.99 -15.13 14.86
N LEU A 139 -0.11 -14.27 15.37
CA LEU A 139 0.67 -13.35 14.56
C LEU A 139 1.97 -14.05 14.18
N LEU A 140 2.14 -14.30 12.89
CA LEU A 140 3.18 -15.14 12.32
C LEU A 140 4.09 -14.27 11.45
N ARG A 141 5.28 -13.95 11.96
CA ARG A 141 6.30 -13.22 11.21
C ARG A 141 6.89 -14.10 10.12
N ASN A 142 7.01 -13.57 8.91
CA ASN A 142 7.59 -14.28 7.78
C ASN A 142 9.11 -14.18 7.77
N THR A 143 9.80 -15.30 7.94
CA THR A 143 11.28 -15.33 7.99
C THR A 143 11.93 -15.51 6.61
N GLY A 144 11.12 -15.59 5.54
CA GLY A 144 11.56 -15.87 4.16
C GLY A 144 11.72 -17.37 3.85
N GLY A 145 11.72 -18.23 4.88
CA GLY A 145 11.73 -19.69 4.74
C GLY A 145 10.65 -20.40 5.56
N GLY A 146 9.76 -19.65 6.21
CA GLY A 146 8.72 -20.16 7.09
C GLY A 146 8.17 -19.06 7.99
N PHE A 147 7.50 -19.46 9.06
CA PHE A 147 6.86 -18.54 10.00
C PHE A 147 7.34 -18.73 11.43
N GLU A 148 7.39 -17.63 12.17
CA GLU A 148 7.64 -17.60 13.61
C GLU A 148 6.42 -17.02 14.33
N ASP A 149 5.93 -17.71 15.36
CA ASP A 149 4.83 -17.20 16.20
C ASP A 149 5.36 -16.13 17.15
N VAL A 150 4.95 -14.89 16.89
CA VAL A 150 5.31 -13.71 17.70
C VAL A 150 4.10 -13.13 18.43
N THR A 151 2.98 -13.86 18.51
CA THR A 151 1.68 -13.33 18.99
C THR A 151 1.74 -12.76 20.40
N GLU A 152 2.40 -13.46 21.31
CA GLU A 152 2.50 -13.01 22.71
C GLU A 152 3.56 -11.92 22.84
N SER A 153 4.74 -12.14 22.25
CA SER A 153 5.88 -11.20 22.32
C SER A 153 5.65 -9.89 21.59
N SER A 154 4.78 -9.86 20.58
CA SER A 154 4.42 -8.64 19.85
C SER A 154 3.49 -7.75 20.66
N GLY A 155 2.80 -8.27 21.67
CA GLY A 155 1.80 -7.51 22.41
C GLY A 155 0.51 -7.22 21.61
N VAL A 156 0.32 -7.79 20.42
CA VAL A 156 -0.88 -7.55 19.57
C VAL A 156 -2.20 -7.97 20.23
N ARG A 157 -2.13 -8.77 21.30
CA ARG A 157 -3.25 -9.25 22.10
C ARG A 157 -3.29 -8.68 23.52
N GLN A 158 -2.59 -7.57 23.78
CA GLN A 158 -2.69 -6.88 25.07
C GLN A 158 -4.14 -6.57 25.45
N THR A 159 -4.41 -6.63 26.75
CA THR A 159 -5.73 -6.39 27.35
C THR A 159 -5.73 -5.07 28.10
N ARG A 160 -6.85 -4.35 28.11
CA ARG A 160 -7.05 -3.17 28.97
C ARG A 160 -7.52 -3.53 30.37
N VAL A 161 -8.29 -4.61 30.51
CA VAL A 161 -9.08 -4.87 31.74
C VAL A 161 -8.55 -6.05 32.53
N SER A 162 -7.93 -7.03 31.86
CA SER A 162 -7.50 -8.25 32.53
C SER A 162 -6.27 -8.03 33.42
N THR A 163 -6.38 -8.49 34.67
CA THR A 163 -5.22 -8.67 35.59
C THR A 163 -4.60 -10.07 35.46
N ILE A 164 -5.19 -10.92 34.62
CA ILE A 164 -4.74 -12.28 34.32
C ILE A 164 -4.00 -12.22 32.98
N ALA A 165 -2.84 -12.89 32.89
CA ALA A 165 -2.02 -12.94 31.68
C ALA A 165 -2.67 -13.82 30.59
N VAL A 166 -3.63 -13.23 29.86
CA VAL A 166 -4.32 -13.82 28.70
C VAL A 166 -4.34 -12.82 27.55
N GLY A 167 -4.50 -13.32 26.34
CA GLY A 167 -4.68 -12.51 25.15
C GLY A 167 -6.14 -12.15 24.88
N ARG A 168 -6.36 -10.94 24.42
CA ARG A 168 -7.66 -10.36 24.05
C ARG A 168 -8.48 -11.19 23.04
N PRO A 169 -9.83 -11.30 23.18
CA PRO A 169 -10.64 -12.23 22.38
C PRO A 169 -10.96 -11.79 20.93
N GLY A 170 -10.59 -10.57 20.49
CA GLY A 170 -11.03 -9.98 19.21
C GLY A 170 -10.83 -10.86 17.97
N GLU A 171 -11.88 -11.01 17.15
CA GLU A 171 -11.88 -11.95 16.02
C GLU A 171 -11.72 -11.29 14.64
N VAL A 172 -12.20 -10.06 14.47
CA VAL A 172 -11.99 -9.29 13.24
C VAL A 172 -10.62 -8.62 13.33
N VAL A 173 -9.83 -8.71 12.27
CA VAL A 173 -8.51 -8.08 12.20
C VAL A 173 -8.41 -7.33 10.88
N ALA A 174 -7.95 -6.08 10.96
CA ALA A 174 -7.62 -5.26 9.80
C ALA A 174 -6.32 -4.49 10.09
N PHE A 175 -5.43 -4.45 9.10
CA PHE A 175 -4.20 -3.68 9.14
C PHE A 175 -4.37 -2.37 8.38
N ALA A 176 -3.81 -1.29 8.91
CA ALA A 176 -3.65 0.00 8.24
C ALA A 176 -2.65 0.85 9.01
N ASP A 177 -2.02 1.80 8.33
CA ASP A 177 -1.26 2.88 8.96
C ASP A 177 -2.26 3.97 9.37
N VAL A 178 -2.68 3.96 10.64
CA VAL A 178 -3.82 4.77 11.11
C VAL A 178 -3.39 6.11 11.70
N ASP A 179 -2.12 6.24 12.08
CA ASP A 179 -1.55 7.48 12.60
C ASP A 179 -0.52 8.11 11.64
N ASN A 180 -0.36 7.52 10.45
CA ASN A 180 0.39 8.02 9.31
C ASN A 180 1.89 8.15 9.62
N ASP A 181 2.43 7.20 10.38
CA ASP A 181 3.83 7.13 10.76
C ASP A 181 4.66 6.22 9.85
N GLY A 182 3.99 5.49 8.95
CA GLY A 182 4.58 4.67 7.91
C GLY A 182 4.63 3.18 8.24
N ASP A 183 4.04 2.73 9.34
CA ASP A 183 3.89 1.31 9.65
C ASP A 183 2.45 0.84 9.88
N LEU A 184 2.25 -0.48 9.80
CA LEU A 184 0.92 -1.07 9.85
C LEU A 184 0.49 -1.34 11.29
N ASP A 185 -0.52 -0.59 11.73
CA ASP A 185 -1.27 -0.84 12.96
C ASP A 185 -2.30 -1.94 12.79
N VAL A 186 -2.92 -2.35 13.91
CA VAL A 186 -3.94 -3.40 13.93
C VAL A 186 -5.21 -2.93 14.61
N TYR A 187 -6.32 -3.00 13.90
CA TYR A 187 -7.65 -3.02 14.52
C TYR A 187 -8.05 -4.46 14.87
N THR A 188 -8.54 -4.66 16.10
CA THR A 188 -9.20 -5.90 16.53
C THR A 188 -10.65 -5.65 16.93
N GLY A 189 -11.58 -6.33 16.27
CA GLY A 189 -13.01 -6.17 16.48
C GLY A 189 -13.67 -7.39 17.10
N MET A 190 -14.70 -7.15 17.93
CA MET A 190 -15.48 -8.22 18.57
C MET A 190 -16.69 -8.60 17.70
N THR A 191 -16.98 -9.89 17.61
CA THR A 191 -18.13 -10.42 16.84
C THR A 191 -19.30 -10.80 17.73
N THR A 192 -19.22 -10.51 19.04
CA THR A 192 -20.26 -10.83 20.01
C THR A 192 -20.38 -9.75 21.08
N GLY A 193 -21.58 -9.58 21.62
CA GLY A 193 -21.84 -8.70 22.77
C GLY A 193 -22.02 -9.45 24.08
N VAL A 194 -21.66 -10.73 24.14
CA VAL A 194 -21.83 -11.55 25.36
C VAL A 194 -20.68 -11.24 26.33
N ASP A 195 -21.00 -10.59 27.46
CA ASP A 195 -20.01 -10.12 28.45
C ASP A 195 -18.96 -11.17 28.85
N GLY A 196 -19.38 -12.43 29.05
CA GLY A 196 -18.48 -13.52 29.42
C GLY A 196 -17.45 -13.88 28.35
N ALA A 197 -17.75 -13.66 27.08
CA ALA A 197 -16.83 -13.90 25.97
C ALA A 197 -15.86 -12.73 25.78
N LEU A 198 -16.30 -11.52 26.12
CA LEU A 198 -15.52 -10.30 25.96
C LEU A 198 -14.41 -10.16 27.00
N ALA A 199 -14.51 -10.83 28.15
CA ALA A 199 -13.58 -10.67 29.27
C ALA A 199 -13.39 -9.18 29.70
N GLY A 200 -14.43 -8.36 29.48
CA GLY A 200 -14.40 -6.91 29.73
C GLY A 200 -13.74 -6.07 28.63
N GLU A 201 -13.31 -6.68 27.53
CA GLU A 201 -12.72 -6.01 26.37
C GLU A 201 -13.78 -5.56 25.34
N THR A 202 -13.42 -4.62 24.47
CA THR A 202 -14.28 -4.05 23.40
C THR A 202 -13.63 -4.21 22.03
N SER A 203 -14.00 -3.49 20.97
CA SER A 203 -13.07 -3.34 19.83
C SER A 203 -11.86 -2.48 20.25
N GLU A 204 -10.72 -2.61 19.58
CA GLU A 204 -9.47 -1.92 19.93
C GLU A 204 -8.60 -1.63 18.72
N LEU A 205 -7.87 -0.53 18.81
CA LEU A 205 -6.76 -0.22 17.92
C LEU A 205 -5.44 -0.46 18.65
N MET A 206 -4.52 -1.13 17.97
CA MET A 206 -3.20 -1.48 18.45
C MET A 206 -2.17 -0.77 17.57
N LEU A 207 -1.44 0.17 18.14
CA LEU A 207 -0.42 0.94 17.42
C LEU A 207 0.89 0.17 17.38
N ASN A 208 1.49 0.07 16.21
CA ASN A 208 2.78 -0.58 16.00
C ASN A 208 3.93 0.42 16.18
N ASP A 209 5.16 -0.08 16.32
CA ASP A 209 6.37 0.74 16.47
C ASP A 209 7.33 0.62 15.27
N GLY A 210 6.82 0.12 14.15
CA GLY A 210 7.57 -0.24 12.96
C GLY A 210 8.38 -1.53 13.06
N GLN A 211 8.42 -2.20 14.22
CA GLN A 211 9.19 -3.45 14.44
C GLN A 211 8.29 -4.64 14.77
N GLY A 212 6.97 -4.46 14.71
CA GLY A 212 6.00 -5.48 15.08
C GLY A 212 5.75 -5.57 16.57
N HIS A 213 6.06 -4.53 17.34
CA HIS A 213 5.65 -4.42 18.74
C HIS A 213 4.47 -3.47 18.88
N PHE A 214 3.33 -4.06 19.24
CA PHE A 214 2.07 -3.37 19.32
C PHE A 214 1.77 -2.91 20.73
N GLN A 215 1.23 -1.71 20.87
CA GLN A 215 0.71 -1.14 22.10
C GLN A 215 -0.76 -0.76 21.95
N LEU A 216 -1.47 -0.70 23.08
CA LEU A 216 -2.85 -0.23 23.08
C LEU A 216 -2.91 1.21 22.57
N GLY A 217 -3.84 1.48 21.65
CA GLY A 217 -4.09 2.81 21.14
C GLY A 217 -4.60 3.79 22.22
N PRO A 218 -4.78 5.07 21.88
CA PRO A 218 -5.18 6.09 22.85
C PRO A 218 -6.53 5.77 23.52
N GLU A 219 -6.64 5.99 24.84
CA GLU A 219 -7.91 5.73 25.56
C GLU A 219 -9.10 6.53 25.01
N GLY A 220 -8.82 7.71 24.45
CA GLY A 220 -9.79 8.61 23.82
C GLY A 220 -10.08 8.32 22.35
N SER A 221 -9.56 7.21 21.79
CA SER A 221 -9.87 6.80 20.41
C SER A 221 -11.38 6.65 20.21
N ALA A 222 -11.89 7.19 19.10
CA ALA A 222 -13.31 7.08 18.74
C ALA A 222 -13.74 5.62 18.47
N LEU A 223 -12.79 4.74 18.16
CA LEU A 223 -13.01 3.31 17.97
C LEU A 223 -13.24 2.57 19.30
N ARG A 224 -12.80 3.15 20.42
CA ARG A 224 -12.94 2.55 21.74
C ARG A 224 -14.26 2.99 22.38
N ARG A 225 -15.19 2.04 22.51
CA ARG A 225 -16.50 2.27 23.14
C ARG A 225 -16.64 1.48 24.44
N VAL A 226 -16.16 2.04 25.54
CA VAL A 226 -16.19 1.38 26.85
C VAL A 226 -17.62 1.10 27.28
N GLY A 227 -17.91 -0.15 27.66
CA GLY A 227 -19.24 -0.55 28.16
C GLY A 227 -20.29 -0.73 27.07
N GLU A 228 -19.94 -0.51 25.79
CA GLU A 228 -20.79 -0.80 24.65
C GLU A 228 -20.09 -1.85 23.77
N PRO A 229 -20.53 -3.12 23.80
CA PRO A 229 -19.98 -4.14 22.93
C PRO A 229 -20.21 -3.77 21.46
N ASP A 230 -19.14 -3.44 20.77
CA ASP A 230 -19.18 -3.20 19.33
C ASP A 230 -19.14 -4.56 18.61
N ILE A 231 -20.26 -4.95 18.00
CA ILE A 231 -20.44 -6.24 17.34
C ILE A 231 -20.21 -6.04 15.84
N VAL A 232 -18.98 -6.27 15.39
CA VAL A 232 -18.57 -6.09 14.00
C VAL A 232 -18.52 -7.40 13.24
N ALA A 233 -18.92 -7.36 11.97
CA ALA A 233 -18.80 -8.51 11.06
C ALA A 233 -17.47 -8.52 10.28
N GLY A 234 -16.89 -7.33 10.09
CA GLY A 234 -15.65 -7.07 9.37
C GLY A 234 -15.25 -5.61 9.52
N ALA A 235 -14.03 -5.28 9.11
CA ALA A 235 -13.48 -3.93 9.12
C ALA A 235 -12.65 -3.70 7.86
N SER A 236 -12.65 -2.47 7.38
CA SER A 236 -11.81 -2.00 6.29
C SER A 236 -11.47 -0.54 6.54
N PHE A 237 -10.24 -0.18 6.25
CA PHE A 237 -9.72 1.17 6.35
C PHE A 237 -9.73 1.83 4.95
N VAL A 238 -10.18 3.08 4.85
CA VAL A 238 -10.36 3.79 3.59
C VAL A 238 -10.14 5.29 3.82
N ASP A 239 -9.16 5.86 3.13
CA ASP A 239 -9.05 7.30 2.92
C ASP A 239 -10.18 7.77 1.96
N ALA A 240 -11.32 8.12 2.54
CA ALA A 240 -12.55 8.39 1.80
C ALA A 240 -12.60 9.81 1.21
N ASP A 241 -11.97 10.78 1.88
CA ASP A 241 -11.91 12.18 1.45
C ASP A 241 -10.61 12.54 0.72
N ARG A 242 -9.67 11.60 0.64
CA ARG A 242 -8.40 11.66 -0.11
C ARG A 242 -7.43 12.68 0.46
N ASP A 243 -7.41 12.82 1.78
CA ASP A 243 -6.52 13.76 2.46
C ASP A 243 -5.14 13.13 2.78
N GLY A 244 -4.97 11.84 2.47
CA GLY A 244 -3.75 11.08 2.74
C GLY A 244 -3.71 10.47 4.13
N ASN A 245 -4.78 10.57 4.90
CA ASN A 245 -4.98 9.87 6.17
C ASN A 245 -6.10 8.83 6.01
N VAL A 246 -6.01 7.78 6.80
CA VAL A 246 -6.89 6.61 6.71
C VAL A 246 -7.88 6.56 7.87
#